data_AF-A0A952X1K1-F1
#
_entry.id   AF-A0A952X1K1-F1
#
_cell.length_a   1.000
_cell.length_b   1.000
_cell.length_c   1.000
_cell.angle_alpha   90.00
_cell.angle_beta   90.00
_cell.angle_gamma   90.00
#
_symmetry.space_group_name_H-M   'P 1'
#
loop_
_entity.id
_entity.type
_entity.pdbx_description
1 polymer ?
#
loop_
_entity_poly.entity_id
_entity_poly.type
_entity_poly.pdbx_seq_one_letter_code
_entity_poly.pdbx_strand_id
1 'polypeptide(L)'
;MPDPAAFRTRASRGFTLIEMLVVIAIIAILIALLLPAVQQAREAARRNQCKSNLMQIGLALQGYYDSFARLPAGTINARGPVYNHPSGFHHSWVAAILPHLDQIPVFAAIDQSESSYAEVNGRAARVVIPLLLCPSHVGARTSGAPPMDGAGLSNYAGAHHPDAAPIQATNHGTFYLNSFLSFDEIADGQSHTIGVGEQLRDPIDLGWISGTRATLRNGGTRINDTPMRRPYANDPGTETSPPQLDEQGRYTDVYPIDQSRQAATYGALVESDENDGDEDGGAVMPRPPAPPLPENPLLNPGGFGSQHVGGAQFLMLDGSVRFISENVDRKVFHNLIDRADGSLGLPY
;
A
#
# COMPACT_ATOMS: atom_id res chain seq x y z
N MET A 1 14.27 -70.30 54.35
CA MET A 1 14.66 -68.92 54.69
C MET A 1 15.25 -68.28 53.44
N PRO A 2 14.65 -67.21 52.87
CA PRO A 2 15.24 -66.49 51.74
C PRO A 2 16.16 -65.35 52.21
N ASP A 3 17.18 -65.10 51.40
CA ASP A 3 18.28 -64.12 51.57
C ASP A 3 17.79 -62.67 51.40
N PRO A 4 18.14 -61.70 52.28
CA PRO A 4 17.73 -60.30 52.13
C PRO A 4 18.45 -59.64 50.95
N ALA A 5 17.68 -59.25 49.93
CA ALA A 5 18.16 -58.46 48.79
C ALA A 5 18.82 -57.15 49.25
N ALA A 6 20.13 -57.06 49.07
CA ALA A 6 20.90 -55.85 49.32
C ALA A 6 20.55 -54.77 48.27
N PHE A 7 19.77 -53.77 48.68
CA PHE A 7 19.59 -52.54 47.91
C PHE A 7 20.93 -51.80 47.84
N ARG A 8 21.63 -51.92 46.70
CA ARG A 8 22.78 -51.06 46.37
C ARG A 8 22.26 -49.64 46.19
N THR A 9 22.42 -48.80 47.21
CA THR A 9 22.28 -47.35 47.07
C THR A 9 23.34 -46.86 46.09
N ARG A 10 22.92 -46.53 44.87
CA ARG A 10 23.76 -45.78 43.93
C ARG A 10 24.05 -44.43 44.59
N ALA A 11 25.31 -44.20 44.96
CA ALA A 11 25.76 -42.88 45.37
C ALA A 11 25.55 -41.94 44.19
N SER A 12 24.53 -41.07 44.27
CA SER A 12 24.41 -39.95 43.36
C SER A 12 25.61 -39.03 43.63
N ARG A 13 26.48 -38.89 42.62
CA ARG A 13 27.51 -37.86 42.64
C ARG A 13 26.79 -36.51 42.65
N GLY A 14 26.87 -35.80 43.77
CA GLY A 14 26.34 -34.43 43.88
C GLY A 14 27.12 -33.51 42.98
N PHE A 15 26.42 -32.69 42.20
CA PHE A 15 27.03 -31.64 41.39
C PHE A 15 27.62 -30.56 42.30
N THR A 16 28.83 -30.09 42.00
CA THR A 16 29.43 -28.97 42.74
C THR A 16 28.77 -27.65 42.33
N LEU A 17 28.72 -26.69 43.26
CA LEU A 17 28.19 -25.34 42.99
C LEU A 17 28.91 -24.68 41.81
N ILE A 18 30.21 -24.94 41.66
CA ILE A 18 31.04 -24.40 40.57
C ILE A 18 30.61 -24.98 39.23
N GLU A 19 30.40 -26.30 39.12
CA GLU A 19 29.97 -26.93 37.86
C GLU A 19 28.59 -26.41 37.43
N MET A 20 27.67 -26.20 38.37
CA MET A 20 26.37 -25.62 38.06
C MET A 20 26.50 -24.16 37.58
N LEU A 21 27.36 -23.36 38.23
CA LEU A 21 27.64 -21.97 37.86
C LEU A 21 28.25 -21.84 36.45
N VAL A 22 29.18 -22.72 36.09
CA VAL A 22 29.80 -22.71 34.75
C VAL A 22 28.76 -23.05 33.67
N VAL A 23 27.91 -24.05 33.91
CA VAL A 23 26.88 -24.45 32.94
C VAL A 23 25.87 -23.32 32.70
N ILE A 24 25.37 -22.67 33.76
CA ILE A 24 24.46 -21.54 33.60
C ILE A 24 25.15 -20.35 32.93
N ALA A 25 26.44 -20.11 33.19
CA ALA A 25 27.21 -19.04 32.54
C ALA A 25 27.34 -19.30 31.03
N ILE A 26 27.65 -20.53 30.62
CA ILE A 26 27.73 -20.90 29.21
C ILE A 26 26.36 -20.75 28.54
N ILE A 27 25.28 -21.26 29.15
CA ILE A 27 23.92 -21.13 28.61
C ILE A 27 23.51 -19.66 28.48
N ALA A 28 23.81 -18.83 29.49
CA ALA A 28 23.51 -17.39 29.45
C ALA A 28 24.25 -16.69 28.30
N ILE A 29 25.53 -17.00 28.09
CA ILE A 29 26.32 -16.47 26.97
C ILE A 29 25.74 -16.94 25.63
N LEU A 30 25.40 -18.23 25.50
CA LEU A 30 24.81 -18.76 24.27
C LEU A 30 23.46 -18.09 23.94
N ILE A 31 22.57 -17.95 24.93
CA ILE A 31 21.28 -17.27 24.74
C ILE A 31 21.50 -15.79 24.37
N ALA A 32 22.43 -15.11 25.04
CA ALA A 32 22.74 -13.71 24.76
C ALA A 32 23.24 -13.49 23.32
N LEU A 33 23.99 -14.45 22.76
CA LEU A 33 24.47 -14.40 21.37
C LEU A 33 23.40 -14.86 20.36
N LEU A 34 22.56 -15.83 20.71
CA LEU A 34 21.55 -16.39 19.81
C LEU A 34 20.31 -15.50 19.68
N LEU A 35 19.89 -14.81 20.75
CA LEU A 35 18.65 -14.02 20.73
C LEU A 35 18.68 -12.90 19.67
N PRO A 36 19.74 -12.06 19.56
CA PRO A 36 19.82 -11.03 18.51
C PRO A 36 19.79 -11.64 17.10
N ALA A 37 20.51 -12.75 16.89
CA ALA A 37 20.58 -13.43 15.60
C ALA A 37 19.21 -13.99 15.17
N VAL A 38 18.46 -14.62 16.08
CA VAL A 38 17.11 -15.14 15.79
C VAL A 38 16.15 -14.01 15.42
N GLN A 39 16.22 -12.85 16.08
CA GLN A 39 15.36 -11.71 15.73
C GLN A 39 15.71 -11.11 14.38
N GLN A 40 16.99 -10.96 14.06
CA GLN A 40 17.44 -10.51 12.75
C GLN A 40 16.98 -11.45 11.63
N ALA A 41 17.11 -12.77 11.85
CA ALA A 41 16.65 -13.77 10.90
C ALA A 41 15.12 -13.70 10.70
N ARG A 42 14.34 -13.52 11.77
CA ARG A 42 12.88 -13.35 11.69
C ARG A 42 12.49 -12.11 10.89
N GLU A 43 13.15 -10.98 11.11
CA GLU A 43 12.86 -9.76 10.34
C GLU A 43 13.26 -9.89 8.87
N ALA A 44 14.38 -10.53 8.58
CA ALA A 44 14.76 -10.85 7.20
C ALA A 44 13.70 -11.73 6.51
N ALA A 45 13.15 -12.73 7.21
CA ALA A 45 12.07 -13.55 6.69
C ALA A 45 10.79 -12.74 6.44
N ARG A 46 10.41 -11.84 7.36
CA ARG A 46 9.24 -10.96 7.17
C ARG A 46 9.42 -10.02 5.97
N ARG A 47 10.61 -9.45 5.77
CA ARG A 47 10.94 -8.67 4.57
C ARG A 47 10.80 -9.47 3.28
N ASN A 48 11.31 -10.70 3.29
CA ASN A 48 11.18 -11.59 2.14
C ASN A 48 9.71 -11.94 1.84
N GLN A 49 8.87 -12.04 2.87
CA GLN A 49 7.44 -12.20 2.68
C GLN A 49 6.81 -10.96 2.05
N CYS A 50 7.12 -9.74 2.51
CA CYS A 50 6.54 -8.53 1.90
C CYS A 50 7.03 -8.35 0.45
N LYS A 51 8.27 -8.77 0.13
CA LYS A 51 8.77 -8.89 -1.25
C LYS A 51 7.97 -9.91 -2.08
N SER A 52 7.69 -11.10 -1.53
CA SER A 52 6.89 -12.14 -2.19
C SER A 52 5.44 -11.68 -2.45
N ASN A 53 4.86 -10.94 -1.51
CA ASN A 53 3.54 -10.33 -1.68
C ASN A 53 3.53 -9.34 -2.86
N LEU A 54 4.53 -8.46 -2.96
CA LEU A 54 4.67 -7.53 -4.10
C LEU A 54 4.89 -8.27 -5.42
N MET A 55 5.63 -9.38 -5.43
CA MET A 55 5.79 -10.21 -6.64
C MET A 55 4.45 -10.80 -7.11
N GLN A 56 3.62 -11.27 -6.18
CA GLN A 56 2.27 -11.77 -6.50
C GLN A 56 1.35 -10.64 -6.99
N ILE A 57 1.44 -9.44 -6.39
CA ILE A 57 0.74 -8.24 -6.89
C ILE A 57 1.22 -7.90 -8.31
N GLY A 58 2.53 -8.00 -8.59
CA GLY A 58 3.10 -7.80 -9.91
C GLY A 58 2.57 -8.79 -10.94
N LEU A 59 2.51 -10.07 -10.60
CA LEU A 59 1.87 -11.08 -11.44
C LEU A 59 0.41 -10.74 -11.74
N ALA A 60 -0.34 -10.29 -10.73
CA ALA A 60 -1.73 -9.92 -10.91
C ALA A 60 -1.93 -8.68 -11.79
N LEU A 61 -1.06 -7.68 -11.66
CA LEU A 61 -1.04 -6.50 -12.54
C LEU A 61 -0.71 -6.88 -13.98
N GLN A 62 0.26 -7.78 -14.17
CA GLN A 62 0.60 -8.30 -15.51
C GLN A 62 -0.56 -9.12 -16.11
N GLY A 63 -1.24 -9.94 -15.31
CA GLY A 63 -2.44 -10.66 -15.76
C GLY A 63 -3.61 -9.74 -16.13
N TYR A 64 -3.79 -8.65 -15.39
CA TYR A 64 -4.74 -7.59 -15.75
C TYR A 64 -4.33 -6.92 -17.07
N TYR A 65 -3.06 -6.56 -17.22
CA TYR A 65 -2.55 -5.95 -18.44
C TYR A 65 -2.69 -6.88 -19.65
N ASP A 66 -2.42 -8.18 -19.53
CA ASP A 66 -2.62 -9.16 -20.59
C ASP A 66 -4.10 -9.22 -21.05
N SER A 67 -5.03 -9.01 -20.12
CA SER A 67 -6.47 -9.04 -20.42
C SER A 67 -7.00 -7.73 -21.02
N PHE A 68 -6.42 -6.58 -20.65
CA PHE A 68 -6.99 -5.25 -20.95
C PHE A 68 -6.05 -4.29 -21.70
N ALA A 69 -4.82 -4.70 -21.97
CA ALA A 69 -3.74 -3.91 -22.60
C ALA A 69 -3.46 -2.56 -21.91
N ARG A 70 -3.83 -2.43 -20.63
CA ARG A 70 -3.68 -1.21 -19.83
C ARG A 70 -3.58 -1.55 -18.35
N LEU A 71 -2.92 -0.69 -17.59
CA LEU A 71 -2.92 -0.74 -16.12
C LEU A 71 -4.29 -0.30 -15.58
N PRO A 72 -4.71 -0.82 -14.41
CA PRO A 72 -5.94 -0.38 -13.78
C PRO A 72 -5.79 1.04 -13.22
N ALA A 73 -6.89 1.79 -13.21
CA ALA A 73 -6.92 3.11 -12.61
C ALA A 73 -6.61 3.06 -11.12
N GLY A 74 -5.76 3.99 -10.67
CA GLY A 74 -5.46 4.14 -9.25
C GLY A 74 -6.71 4.37 -8.41
N THR A 75 -7.60 5.21 -8.92
CA THR A 75 -8.95 5.43 -8.38
C THR A 75 -9.91 5.86 -9.48
N ILE A 76 -11.18 5.47 -9.34
CA ILE A 76 -12.25 5.97 -10.20
C ILE A 76 -13.06 7.00 -9.44
N ASN A 77 -13.25 8.16 -10.05
CA ASN A 77 -14.22 9.11 -9.56
C ASN A 77 -14.71 10.00 -10.69
N ALA A 78 -15.92 10.55 -10.54
CA ALA A 78 -16.47 11.48 -11.53
C ALA A 78 -15.59 12.74 -11.67
N ARG A 79 -15.04 13.24 -10.56
CA ARG A 79 -14.21 14.45 -10.51
C ARG A 79 -13.02 14.29 -9.57
N GLY A 80 -11.99 15.09 -9.83
CA GLY A 80 -10.87 15.31 -8.92
C GLY A 80 -10.83 16.76 -8.43
N PRO A 81 -9.95 17.06 -7.46
CA PRO A 81 -9.08 16.12 -6.75
C PRO A 81 -9.86 15.20 -5.80
N VAL A 82 -9.34 14.00 -5.57
CA VAL A 82 -9.95 13.01 -4.66
C VAL A 82 -9.60 13.33 -3.21
N TYR A 83 -10.65 13.39 -2.37
CA TYR A 83 -10.54 13.60 -0.93
C TYR A 83 -10.47 12.26 -0.20
N ASN A 84 -9.56 12.16 0.77
CA ASN A 84 -9.32 10.98 1.60
C ASN A 84 -10.37 10.82 2.71
N HIS A 85 -11.63 10.71 2.29
CA HIS A 85 -12.80 10.54 3.14
C HIS A 85 -13.82 9.63 2.43
N PRO A 86 -14.79 9.06 3.17
CA PRO A 86 -15.70 8.06 2.64
C PRO A 86 -16.90 8.69 1.89
N SER A 87 -16.62 9.62 0.96
CA SER A 87 -17.61 10.17 0.04
C SER A 87 -17.08 10.13 -1.38
N GLY A 88 -17.91 9.69 -2.33
CA GLY A 88 -17.53 9.47 -3.72
C GLY A 88 -17.49 7.99 -4.11
N PHE A 89 -17.13 7.72 -5.36
CA PHE A 89 -17.14 6.37 -5.91
C PHE A 89 -15.90 5.58 -5.47
N HIS A 90 -14.70 6.13 -5.73
CA HIS A 90 -13.41 5.71 -5.17
C HIS A 90 -13.13 4.21 -5.23
N HIS A 91 -13.41 3.54 -6.35
CA HIS A 91 -12.93 2.17 -6.54
C HIS A 91 -11.42 2.16 -6.81
N SER A 92 -10.70 1.35 -6.04
CA SER A 92 -9.23 1.25 -6.14
C SER A 92 -8.77 0.30 -7.25
N TRP A 93 -7.53 0.50 -7.69
CA TRP A 93 -6.79 -0.47 -8.52
C TRP A 93 -6.73 -1.87 -7.91
N VAL A 94 -6.75 -1.99 -6.57
CA VAL A 94 -6.71 -3.28 -5.87
C VAL A 94 -7.97 -4.09 -6.14
N ALA A 95 -9.14 -3.43 -6.15
CA ALA A 95 -10.40 -4.09 -6.47
C ALA A 95 -10.39 -4.65 -7.91
N ALA A 96 -9.78 -3.91 -8.85
CA ALA A 96 -9.68 -4.31 -10.25
C ALA A 96 -8.86 -5.60 -10.46
N ILE A 97 -7.78 -5.79 -9.69
CA ILE A 97 -6.90 -6.95 -9.85
C ILE A 97 -7.30 -8.18 -9.03
N LEU A 98 -8.37 -8.12 -8.23
CA LEU A 98 -8.81 -9.27 -7.41
C LEU A 98 -8.98 -10.59 -8.19
N PRO A 99 -9.51 -10.63 -9.43
CA PRO A 99 -9.59 -11.87 -10.19
C PRO A 99 -8.22 -12.51 -10.45
N HIS A 100 -7.19 -11.68 -10.59
CA HIS A 100 -5.81 -12.11 -10.81
C HIS A 100 -5.04 -12.36 -9.49
N LEU A 101 -5.68 -12.11 -8.34
CA LEU A 101 -5.18 -12.42 -6.99
C LEU A 101 -5.85 -13.67 -6.38
N ASP A 102 -6.51 -14.49 -7.20
CA ASP A 102 -7.35 -15.62 -6.77
C ASP A 102 -8.49 -15.20 -5.81
N GLN A 103 -8.98 -13.97 -5.93
CA GLN A 103 -10.08 -13.42 -5.14
C GLN A 103 -11.38 -13.24 -5.97
N ILE A 104 -11.64 -14.12 -6.94
CA ILE A 104 -12.86 -14.09 -7.78
C ILE A 104 -14.16 -14.02 -6.94
N PRO A 105 -14.33 -14.77 -5.84
CA PRO A 105 -15.56 -14.67 -5.03
C PRO A 105 -15.75 -13.30 -4.37
N VAL A 106 -14.65 -12.63 -4.00
CA VAL A 106 -14.69 -11.29 -3.42
C VAL A 106 -15.05 -10.28 -4.50
N PHE A 107 -14.43 -10.41 -5.68
CA PHE A 107 -14.71 -9.58 -6.84
C PHE A 107 -16.18 -9.64 -7.26
N ALA A 108 -16.74 -10.85 -7.38
CA ALA A 108 -18.14 -11.06 -7.77
C ALA A 108 -19.14 -10.54 -6.73
N ALA A 109 -18.70 -10.31 -5.49
CA ALA A 109 -19.54 -9.75 -4.43
C ALA A 109 -19.54 -8.21 -4.41
N ILE A 110 -18.73 -7.54 -5.25
CA ILE A 110 -18.71 -6.09 -5.40
C ILE A 110 -19.74 -5.68 -6.46
N ASP A 111 -20.68 -4.85 -6.08
CA ASP A 111 -21.51 -4.09 -7.02
C ASP A 111 -20.69 -2.89 -7.51
N GLN A 112 -20.25 -2.98 -8.76
CA GLN A 112 -19.38 -2.00 -9.40
C GLN A 112 -20.14 -0.76 -9.89
N SER A 113 -21.47 -0.76 -9.83
CA SER A 113 -22.28 0.41 -10.17
C SER A 113 -22.46 1.36 -8.98
N GLU A 114 -22.19 0.86 -7.77
CA GLU A 114 -22.35 1.55 -6.50
C GLU A 114 -21.02 1.98 -5.91
N SER A 115 -21.03 2.99 -5.03
CA SER A 115 -19.82 3.46 -4.35
C SER A 115 -19.08 2.33 -3.61
N SER A 116 -17.75 2.42 -3.52
CA SER A 116 -16.94 1.59 -2.62
C SER A 116 -17.41 1.63 -1.16
N TYR A 117 -18.12 2.68 -0.76
CA TYR A 117 -18.63 2.90 0.60
C TYR A 117 -20.11 2.51 0.77
N ALA A 118 -20.78 2.10 -0.32
CA ALA A 118 -22.17 1.69 -0.27
C ALA A 118 -22.34 0.44 0.60
N GLU A 119 -23.47 0.34 1.31
CA GLU A 119 -23.76 -0.77 2.21
C GLU A 119 -23.68 -2.13 1.50
N VAL A 120 -24.13 -2.19 0.24
CA VAL A 120 -24.06 -3.39 -0.62
C VAL A 120 -22.63 -3.92 -0.77
N ASN A 121 -21.64 -3.02 -0.86
CA ASN A 121 -20.23 -3.36 -1.00
C ASN A 121 -19.54 -3.63 0.34
N GLY A 122 -20.20 -3.30 1.46
CA GLY A 122 -19.63 -3.42 2.80
C GLY A 122 -19.26 -4.86 3.18
N ARG A 123 -19.91 -5.89 2.64
CA ARG A 123 -19.52 -7.29 2.88
C ARG A 123 -18.22 -7.65 2.18
N ALA A 124 -18.07 -7.26 0.91
CA ALA A 124 -16.84 -7.49 0.14
C ALA A 124 -15.68 -6.70 0.76
N ALA A 125 -15.90 -5.42 1.09
CA ALA A 125 -14.89 -4.54 1.68
C ALA A 125 -14.29 -5.07 2.99
N ARG A 126 -15.04 -5.85 3.79
CA ARG A 126 -14.59 -6.46 5.06
C ARG A 126 -13.75 -7.71 4.90
N VAL A 127 -13.58 -8.23 3.70
CA VAL A 127 -12.68 -9.38 3.46
C VAL A 127 -11.24 -8.95 3.71
N VAL A 128 -10.58 -9.62 4.64
CA VAL A 128 -9.14 -9.42 4.89
C VAL A 128 -8.38 -10.31 3.93
N ILE A 129 -7.65 -9.71 2.99
CA ILE A 129 -6.81 -10.41 2.01
C ILE A 129 -5.39 -10.49 2.60
N PRO A 130 -4.90 -11.67 3.05
CA PRO A 130 -3.62 -11.78 3.75
C PRO A 130 -2.43 -11.31 2.90
N LEU A 131 -2.54 -11.47 1.58
CA LEU A 131 -1.52 -11.02 0.62
C LEU A 131 -1.28 -9.50 0.69
N LEU A 132 -2.31 -8.71 1.01
CA LEU A 132 -2.19 -7.26 1.09
C LEU A 132 -1.63 -6.78 2.43
N LEU A 133 -1.31 -7.69 3.36
CA LEU A 133 -0.81 -7.35 4.69
C LEU A 133 0.68 -7.67 4.81
N CYS A 134 1.47 -6.70 5.30
CA CYS A 134 2.87 -6.95 5.60
C CYS A 134 2.99 -7.54 7.02
N PRO A 135 3.59 -8.73 7.22
CA PRO A 135 3.75 -9.36 8.54
C PRO A 135 4.55 -8.55 9.56
N SER A 136 5.38 -7.59 9.12
CA SER A 136 6.07 -6.68 10.06
C SER A 136 5.17 -5.58 10.58
N HIS A 137 4.02 -5.29 9.93
CA HIS A 137 3.15 -4.20 10.36
C HIS A 137 2.45 -4.51 11.69
N VAL A 138 2.82 -3.79 12.76
CA VAL A 138 2.09 -3.76 14.03
C VAL A 138 0.88 -2.81 13.93
N GLY A 139 -0.34 -3.36 13.98
CA GLY A 139 -1.56 -2.56 13.91
C GLY A 139 -2.82 -3.38 13.60
N ALA A 140 -3.99 -2.75 13.76
CA ALA A 140 -5.29 -3.35 13.42
C ALA A 140 -5.27 -3.82 11.96
N ARG A 141 -5.78 -5.00 11.62
CA ARG A 141 -5.82 -5.49 10.22
C ARG A 141 -7.02 -4.97 9.42
N THR A 142 -7.92 -4.32 10.12
CA THR A 142 -9.16 -3.77 9.60
C THR A 142 -9.28 -2.30 9.96
N SER A 143 -10.03 -1.57 9.16
CA SER A 143 -10.36 -0.17 9.39
C SER A 143 -11.24 0.00 10.62
N GLY A 144 -11.07 1.13 11.31
CA GLY A 144 -12.01 1.66 12.30
C GLY A 144 -12.56 3.03 11.89
N ALA A 145 -12.54 3.36 10.59
CA ALA A 145 -13.15 4.57 10.06
C ALA A 145 -14.59 4.26 9.61
N PRO A 146 -15.61 4.94 10.15
CA PRO A 146 -16.98 4.84 9.64
C PRO A 146 -17.10 5.37 8.19
N PRO A 147 -17.99 4.81 7.34
CA PRO A 147 -18.82 3.61 7.55
C PRO A 147 -18.04 2.30 7.29
N MET A 148 -16.74 2.41 7.03
CA MET A 148 -15.84 1.32 6.64
C MET A 148 -15.30 0.50 7.82
N ASP A 149 -15.97 0.56 8.99
CA ASP A 149 -15.58 -0.24 10.14
C ASP A 149 -15.53 -1.73 9.79
N GLY A 150 -14.36 -2.34 10.06
CA GLY A 150 -14.06 -3.72 9.72
C GLY A 150 -13.51 -3.94 8.31
N ALA A 151 -13.42 -2.91 7.44
CA ALA A 151 -12.89 -3.05 6.09
C ALA A 151 -11.45 -3.57 6.11
N GLY A 152 -11.10 -4.53 5.24
CA GLY A 152 -9.75 -5.06 5.14
C GLY A 152 -8.78 -3.97 4.71
N LEU A 153 -7.64 -3.84 5.38
CA LEU A 153 -6.64 -2.82 5.06
C LEU A 153 -5.55 -3.35 4.11
N SER A 154 -4.81 -2.44 3.47
CA SER A 154 -3.66 -2.76 2.61
C SER A 154 -2.38 -2.11 3.14
N ASN A 155 -1.26 -2.84 3.07
CA ASN A 155 0.10 -2.36 3.28
C ASN A 155 0.83 -2.04 1.96
N TYR A 156 0.13 -2.10 0.84
CA TYR A 156 0.68 -1.81 -0.48
C TYR A 156 -0.19 -0.76 -1.18
N ALA A 157 0.46 0.18 -1.86
CA ALA A 157 -0.20 1.28 -2.53
C ALA A 157 0.39 1.54 -3.91
N GLY A 158 -0.45 1.99 -4.84
CA GLY A 158 -0.04 2.45 -6.15
C GLY A 158 0.62 3.83 -6.07
N ALA A 159 1.57 4.08 -6.95
CA ALA A 159 2.28 5.34 -7.06
C ALA A 159 1.50 6.33 -7.92
N HIS A 160 0.92 7.36 -7.30
CA HIS A 160 0.10 8.34 -8.04
C HIS A 160 0.89 9.57 -8.48
N HIS A 161 1.91 10.00 -7.73
CA HIS A 161 2.65 11.22 -8.05
C HIS A 161 4.07 11.20 -7.43
N PRO A 162 5.09 11.79 -8.09
CA PRO A 162 6.45 11.85 -7.53
C PRO A 162 6.55 12.81 -6.34
N ASP A 163 5.79 13.92 -6.33
CA ASP A 163 5.75 14.88 -5.22
C ASP A 163 4.55 14.73 -4.29
N ALA A 164 4.56 15.45 -3.17
CA ALA A 164 3.36 15.67 -2.39
C ALA A 164 2.28 16.40 -3.22
N ALA A 165 1.27 15.66 -3.66
CA ALA A 165 0.16 16.17 -4.45
C ALA A 165 -1.14 15.46 -4.08
N PRO A 166 -2.29 16.09 -4.36
CA PRO A 166 -3.57 15.40 -4.36
C PRO A 166 -3.66 14.38 -5.51
N ILE A 167 -4.57 13.41 -5.34
CA ILE A 167 -4.91 12.45 -6.39
C ILE A 167 -5.85 13.13 -7.40
N GLN A 168 -5.39 13.27 -8.63
CA GLN A 168 -6.08 13.98 -9.71
C GLN A 168 -5.67 13.44 -11.09
N ALA A 169 -6.42 13.79 -12.13
CA ALA A 169 -6.22 13.25 -13.48
C ALA A 169 -4.91 13.71 -14.14
N THR A 170 -4.30 14.79 -13.64
CA THR A 170 -3.06 15.38 -14.16
C THR A 170 -1.79 14.87 -13.47
N ASN A 171 -1.87 13.84 -12.63
CA ASN A 171 -0.67 13.37 -11.94
C ASN A 171 0.29 12.61 -12.86
N HIS A 172 1.57 12.55 -12.47
CA HIS A 172 2.67 11.95 -13.23
C HIS A 172 3.03 10.50 -12.84
N GLY A 173 2.40 9.92 -11.81
CA GLY A 173 2.63 8.51 -11.47
C GLY A 173 1.94 7.52 -12.41
N THR A 174 1.90 6.26 -11.99
CA THR A 174 1.32 5.13 -12.72
C THR A 174 -0.13 4.85 -12.33
N PHE A 175 -0.51 5.15 -11.09
CA PHE A 175 -1.85 4.90 -10.55
C PHE A 175 -2.46 6.20 -10.02
N TYR A 176 -3.21 6.92 -10.84
CA TYR A 176 -3.90 8.16 -10.45
C TYR A 176 -5.39 8.15 -10.87
N LEU A 177 -6.09 9.26 -10.63
CA LEU A 177 -7.52 9.37 -10.92
C LEU A 177 -7.81 9.08 -12.40
N ASN A 178 -8.64 8.07 -12.65
CA ASN A 178 -9.08 7.65 -13.99
C ASN A 178 -7.92 7.39 -14.97
N SER A 179 -6.79 6.91 -14.45
CA SER A 179 -5.62 6.52 -15.26
C SER A 179 -5.85 5.14 -15.91
N PHE A 180 -5.51 4.99 -17.19
CA PHE A 180 -5.58 3.70 -17.89
C PHE A 180 -4.38 3.56 -18.81
N LEU A 181 -3.19 3.58 -18.22
CA LEU A 181 -1.93 3.66 -18.97
C LEU A 181 -1.60 2.32 -19.63
N SER A 182 -1.29 2.37 -20.93
CA SER A 182 -0.53 1.33 -21.61
C SER A 182 0.96 1.39 -21.21
N PHE A 183 1.71 0.31 -21.41
CA PHE A 183 3.15 0.34 -21.16
C PHE A 183 3.93 1.22 -22.16
N ASP A 184 3.35 1.52 -23.32
CA ASP A 184 3.95 2.39 -24.32
C ASP A 184 3.95 3.86 -23.88
N GLU A 185 3.04 4.25 -22.98
CA GLU A 185 2.97 5.59 -22.38
C GLU A 185 3.97 5.81 -21.23
N ILE A 186 4.83 4.83 -20.97
CA ILE A 186 5.79 4.83 -19.85
C ILE A 186 7.20 4.97 -20.43
N ALA A 187 7.54 6.21 -20.79
CA ALA A 187 8.76 6.55 -21.52
C ALA A 187 10.05 6.20 -20.74
N ASP A 188 10.01 6.23 -19.40
CA ASP A 188 11.17 5.91 -18.55
C ASP A 188 11.45 4.38 -18.48
N GLY A 189 10.53 3.58 -19.01
CA GLY A 189 10.63 2.13 -19.12
C GLY A 189 10.16 1.39 -17.86
N GLN A 190 9.51 0.24 -18.09
CA GLN A 190 8.84 -0.54 -17.03
C GLN A 190 9.77 -0.99 -15.88
N SER A 191 11.05 -1.21 -16.17
CA SER A 191 12.03 -1.63 -15.16
C SER A 191 12.54 -0.49 -14.27
N HIS A 192 12.25 0.76 -14.64
CA HIS A 192 12.71 1.96 -13.94
C HIS A 192 11.55 2.79 -13.36
N THR A 193 10.31 2.45 -13.68
CA THR A 193 9.13 3.08 -13.08
C THR A 193 8.52 2.20 -11.98
N ILE A 194 8.32 2.79 -10.80
CA ILE A 194 7.65 2.20 -9.63
C ILE A 194 6.15 2.17 -9.91
N GLY A 195 5.57 0.98 -9.82
CA GLY A 195 4.13 0.79 -9.83
C GLY A 195 3.55 0.85 -8.42
N VAL A 196 3.99 -0.08 -7.57
CA VAL A 196 3.42 -0.30 -6.24
C VAL A 196 4.53 -0.29 -5.19
N GLY A 197 4.28 0.33 -4.04
CA GLY A 197 5.23 0.36 -2.93
C GLY A 197 4.58 -0.06 -1.62
N GLU A 198 5.42 -0.41 -0.65
CA GLU A 198 4.96 -0.56 0.73
C GLU A 198 4.46 0.77 1.30
N GLN A 199 3.38 0.71 2.08
CA GLN A 199 2.86 1.82 2.85
C GLN A 199 2.67 1.48 4.32
N LEU A 200 2.88 2.50 5.15
CA LEU A 200 2.36 2.52 6.50
C LEU A 200 0.88 2.90 6.43
N ARG A 201 0.06 2.06 7.06
CA ARG A 201 -1.39 2.23 7.16
C ARG A 201 -1.78 2.78 8.52
N ASP A 202 -2.88 3.52 8.55
CA ASP A 202 -3.49 4.08 9.75
C ASP A 202 -4.82 3.33 10.04
N PRO A 203 -5.19 3.08 11.30
CA PRO A 203 -6.49 2.49 11.63
C PRO A 203 -7.69 3.18 10.99
N ILE A 204 -7.59 4.48 10.66
CA ILE A 204 -8.67 5.23 9.99
C ILE A 204 -8.58 5.20 8.45
N ASP A 205 -7.72 4.37 7.86
CA ASP A 205 -7.73 4.11 6.40
C ASP A 205 -9.03 3.43 5.98
N LEU A 206 -9.55 3.74 4.78
CA LEU A 206 -10.87 3.32 4.31
C LEU A 206 -10.92 1.90 3.69
N GLY A 207 -9.84 1.12 3.83
CA GLY A 207 -9.77 -0.25 3.31
C GLY A 207 -9.27 -0.37 1.86
N TRP A 208 -8.93 -1.59 1.46
CA TRP A 208 -8.33 -1.89 0.16
C TRP A 208 -9.25 -1.58 -1.02
N ILE A 209 -10.57 -1.54 -0.82
CA ILE A 209 -11.53 -1.19 -1.90
C ILE A 209 -11.52 0.31 -2.22
N SER A 210 -11.04 1.15 -1.28
CA SER A 210 -11.02 2.61 -1.42
C SER A 210 -9.77 3.09 -2.18
N GLY A 211 -9.99 3.71 -3.33
CA GLY A 211 -9.00 4.41 -4.16
C GLY A 211 -8.65 5.79 -3.61
N THR A 212 -8.28 5.85 -2.33
CA THR A 212 -7.83 7.07 -1.65
C THR A 212 -6.42 6.83 -1.10
N ARG A 213 -6.01 7.57 -0.08
CA ARG A 213 -4.83 7.26 0.74
C ARG A 213 -4.81 5.81 1.26
N ALA A 214 -5.94 5.10 1.27
CA ALA A 214 -5.97 3.70 1.66
C ALA A 214 -5.17 2.79 0.69
N THR A 215 -5.03 3.17 -0.59
CA THR A 215 -4.35 2.37 -1.62
C THR A 215 -3.46 3.17 -2.58
N LEU A 216 -3.33 4.49 -2.39
CA LEU A 216 -2.49 5.36 -3.21
C LEU A 216 -1.54 6.19 -2.34
N ARG A 217 -0.28 6.33 -2.79
CA ARG A 217 0.77 7.12 -2.15
C ARG A 217 1.61 7.89 -3.17
N ASN A 218 2.29 8.94 -2.71
CA ASN A 218 3.21 9.72 -3.54
C ASN A 218 4.68 9.61 -3.08
N GLY A 219 5.60 10.20 -3.83
CA GLY A 219 7.01 10.29 -3.49
C GLY A 219 7.37 11.45 -2.55
N GLY A 220 6.39 12.27 -2.15
CA GLY A 220 6.56 13.45 -1.29
C GLY A 220 7.34 13.12 -0.03
N THR A 221 6.74 12.42 0.95
CA THR A 221 7.46 11.70 2.03
C THR A 221 6.51 10.65 2.63
N ARG A 222 6.86 9.38 2.81
CA ARG A 222 8.00 8.89 3.60
C ARG A 222 8.75 7.77 2.88
N ILE A 223 9.89 7.41 3.46
CA ILE A 223 10.64 6.18 3.17
C ILE A 223 11.42 5.84 4.47
N ASN A 224 10.69 6.04 5.60
CA ASN A 224 11.02 5.75 7.01
C ASN A 224 11.50 6.90 7.92
N ASP A 225 10.82 8.04 7.86
CA ASP A 225 11.01 9.17 8.79
C ASP A 225 10.10 9.13 10.06
N THR A 226 10.56 9.74 11.16
CA THR A 226 9.76 10.48 12.18
C THR A 226 10.52 11.75 12.63
N PRO A 227 9.89 12.92 12.82
CA PRO A 227 8.70 13.08 13.67
C PRO A 227 7.40 13.04 12.86
N MET A 228 6.53 12.12 13.26
CA MET A 228 5.10 12.35 13.10
C MET A 228 4.78 13.65 13.85
N ARG A 229 4.57 14.75 13.13
CA ARG A 229 3.32 15.47 13.40
C ARG A 229 2.26 14.48 12.94
N ARG A 230 1.72 13.72 13.90
CA ARG A 230 0.55 12.89 13.65
C ARG A 230 -0.45 13.83 12.98
N PRO A 231 -0.95 13.56 11.76
CA PRO A 231 -2.07 14.35 11.23
C PRO A 231 -3.30 14.24 12.15
N TYR A 232 -3.28 13.27 13.08
CA TYR A 232 -4.37 12.93 13.99
C TYR A 232 -3.95 12.84 15.48
N ALA A 233 -2.95 13.59 15.95
CA ALA A 233 -2.97 13.94 17.38
C ALA A 233 -3.60 15.30 17.50
N ASN A 234 -4.89 15.30 17.85
CA ASN A 234 -5.58 16.33 18.63
C ASN A 234 -4.85 17.68 18.60
N ASP A 235 -4.93 18.41 17.48
CA ASP A 235 -4.57 19.82 17.47
C ASP A 235 -5.83 20.55 17.99
N PRO A 236 -5.84 21.10 19.22
CA PRO A 236 -7.05 21.67 19.82
C PRO A 236 -7.51 22.98 19.16
N GLY A 237 -6.98 23.34 17.99
CA GLY A 237 -7.15 24.66 17.37
C GLY A 237 -7.53 24.69 15.90
N THR A 238 -7.85 23.56 15.25
CA THR A 238 -8.45 23.59 13.90
C THR A 238 -9.88 23.08 13.98
N GLU A 239 -10.81 24.01 14.13
CA GLU A 239 -12.23 23.76 13.84
C GLU A 239 -12.34 23.41 12.35
N THR A 240 -12.20 22.13 12.04
CA THR A 240 -12.75 21.58 10.80
C THR A 240 -14.19 21.29 11.12
N SER A 241 -15.11 22.08 10.58
CA SER A 241 -16.52 21.68 10.57
C SER A 241 -16.58 20.31 9.86
N PRO A 242 -17.10 19.26 10.50
CA PRO A 242 -17.24 17.96 9.84
C PRO A 242 -18.10 18.15 8.57
N PRO A 243 -17.83 17.44 7.47
CA PRO A 243 -18.77 17.39 6.35
C PRO A 243 -20.14 16.93 6.88
N GLN A 244 -21.20 17.64 6.48
CA GLN A 244 -22.52 17.45 7.06
C GLN A 244 -23.06 16.05 6.72
N LEU A 245 -23.56 15.38 7.75
CA LEU A 245 -24.35 14.16 7.60
C LEU A 245 -25.80 14.59 7.37
N ASP A 246 -26.50 13.93 6.47
CA ASP A 246 -27.95 14.03 6.39
C ASP A 246 -28.60 13.44 7.65
N GLU A 247 -29.92 13.63 7.77
CA GLU A 247 -30.71 13.14 8.91
C GLU A 247 -30.70 11.60 9.04
N GLN A 248 -30.15 10.89 8.04
CA GLN A 248 -30.01 9.44 7.99
C GLN A 248 -28.55 8.98 8.20
N GLY A 249 -27.63 9.89 8.52
CA GLY A 249 -26.22 9.59 8.79
C GLY A 249 -25.36 9.36 7.54
N ARG A 250 -25.81 9.82 6.36
CA ARG A 250 -25.06 9.73 5.10
C ARG A 250 -24.41 11.08 4.78
N TYR A 251 -23.24 11.05 4.15
CA TYR A 251 -22.56 12.28 3.73
C TYR A 251 -23.35 12.99 2.62
N THR A 252 -23.57 14.31 2.76
CA THR A 252 -24.43 15.10 1.85
C THR A 252 -23.81 15.41 0.47
N ASP A 253 -22.53 15.11 0.26
CA ASP A 253 -21.82 15.29 -1.02
C ASP A 253 -22.00 14.07 -1.95
N VAL A 254 -23.26 13.72 -2.27
CA VAL A 254 -23.57 12.66 -3.24
C VAL A 254 -23.58 13.27 -4.64
N TYR A 255 -22.42 13.26 -5.31
CA TYR A 255 -22.32 13.73 -6.70
C TYR A 255 -22.78 12.65 -7.68
N PRO A 256 -23.52 13.01 -8.74
CA PRO A 256 -23.99 12.05 -9.74
C PRO A 256 -22.78 11.41 -10.45
N ILE A 257 -22.80 10.07 -10.49
CA ILE A 257 -21.73 9.23 -11.02
C ILE A 257 -21.86 9.17 -12.55
N ASP A 258 -20.75 9.35 -13.25
CA ASP A 258 -20.67 9.00 -14.67
C ASP A 258 -20.48 7.48 -14.80
N GLN A 259 -21.57 6.76 -15.07
CA GLN A 259 -21.62 5.30 -15.18
C GLN A 259 -20.75 4.76 -16.33
N SER A 260 -20.44 5.59 -17.34
CA SER A 260 -19.58 5.19 -18.47
C SER A 260 -18.13 4.97 -18.04
N ARG A 261 -17.65 5.66 -16.99
CA ARG A 261 -16.28 5.50 -16.48
C ARG A 261 -16.13 4.37 -15.45
N GLN A 262 -17.24 3.85 -14.91
CA GLN A 262 -17.26 2.73 -13.96
C GLN A 262 -16.84 1.41 -14.64
N ALA A 263 -17.36 1.20 -15.86
CA ALA A 263 -17.07 0.04 -16.69
C ALA A 263 -15.57 -0.08 -17.00
N ALA A 264 -14.85 1.03 -17.17
CA ALA A 264 -13.45 1.04 -17.57
C ALA A 264 -12.48 0.37 -16.57
N THR A 265 -12.78 0.37 -15.27
CA THR A 265 -11.85 -0.16 -14.25
C THR A 265 -11.91 -1.66 -14.06
N TYR A 266 -13.07 -2.23 -14.31
CA TYR A 266 -13.26 -3.67 -14.25
C TYR A 266 -13.26 -4.31 -15.64
N GLY A 267 -12.86 -3.54 -16.67
CA GLY A 267 -12.65 -4.06 -18.01
C GLY A 267 -13.87 -4.12 -18.91
N ALA A 268 -14.99 -3.50 -18.54
CA ALA A 268 -16.05 -3.25 -19.50
C ALA A 268 -15.58 -2.11 -20.44
N LEU A 269 -15.40 -2.47 -21.71
CA LEU A 269 -15.09 -1.55 -22.80
C LEU A 269 -16.15 -0.45 -22.79
N VAL A 270 -15.75 0.75 -22.38
CA VAL A 270 -16.43 1.96 -22.83
C VAL A 270 -15.49 2.54 -23.85
N GLU A 271 -15.89 2.41 -25.11
CA GLU A 271 -15.44 3.29 -26.17
C GLU A 271 -15.64 4.71 -25.64
N SER A 272 -14.57 5.33 -25.15
CA SER A 272 -14.59 6.77 -24.94
C SER A 272 -14.71 7.35 -26.33
N ASP A 273 -15.83 8.02 -26.62
CA ASP A 273 -15.95 8.90 -27.77
C ASP A 273 -14.68 9.77 -27.81
N GLU A 274 -13.85 9.53 -28.82
CA GLU A 274 -12.76 10.39 -29.21
C GLU A 274 -13.33 11.77 -29.51
N ASN A 275 -13.22 12.71 -28.56
CA ASN A 275 -13.05 14.10 -28.90
C ASN A 275 -12.58 14.90 -27.68
N ASP A 276 -11.31 15.25 -27.68
CA ASP A 276 -10.89 16.66 -27.66
C ASP A 276 -9.41 16.65 -28.03
N GLY A 277 -9.15 17.05 -29.28
CA GLY A 277 -7.81 17.09 -29.83
C GLY A 277 -6.93 18.06 -29.07
N ASP A 278 -5.68 17.65 -28.87
CA ASP A 278 -4.54 18.56 -28.92
C ASP A 278 -3.36 17.75 -29.46
N GLU A 279 -3.10 17.94 -30.75
CA GLU A 279 -1.82 17.67 -31.37
C GLU A 279 -0.78 18.59 -30.73
N ASP A 280 0.21 18.04 -30.01
CA ASP A 280 1.59 18.46 -30.23
C ASP A 280 2.60 17.49 -29.59
N GLY A 281 3.62 17.13 -30.37
CA GLY A 281 4.82 16.43 -29.89
C GLY A 281 5.70 17.36 -29.06
N GLY A 282 5.18 17.82 -27.92
CA GLY A 282 5.79 18.83 -27.07
C GLY A 282 7.02 18.32 -26.32
N ALA A 283 8.12 19.04 -26.45
CA ALA A 283 9.35 18.84 -25.68
C ALA A 283 9.07 18.71 -24.17
N VAL A 284 9.86 17.86 -23.49
CA VAL A 284 9.86 17.69 -22.03
C VAL A 284 10.02 19.06 -21.34
N MET A 285 8.91 19.60 -20.85
CA MET A 285 8.90 20.87 -20.13
C MET A 285 9.54 20.65 -18.73
N PRO A 286 10.41 21.56 -18.27
CA PRO A 286 11.00 21.43 -16.94
C PRO A 286 9.92 21.47 -15.85
N ARG A 287 9.94 20.46 -14.96
CA ARG A 287 9.02 20.27 -13.83
C ARG A 287 8.90 21.56 -13.00
N PRO A 288 7.68 22.10 -12.79
CA PRO A 288 7.49 23.20 -11.84
C PRO A 288 7.85 22.74 -10.43
N PRO A 289 8.35 23.64 -9.56
CA PRO A 289 8.71 23.29 -8.19
C PRO A 289 7.52 22.64 -7.45
N ALA A 290 7.82 21.60 -6.65
CA ALA A 290 6.83 20.85 -5.89
C ALA A 290 5.86 21.80 -5.15
N PRO A 291 4.53 21.66 -5.35
CA PRO A 291 3.58 22.48 -4.61
C PRO A 291 3.72 22.20 -3.10
N PRO A 292 3.43 23.19 -2.24
CA PRO A 292 3.34 22.94 -0.80
C PRO A 292 2.33 21.81 -0.53
N LEU A 293 2.54 21.06 0.56
CA LEU A 293 1.57 20.06 1.02
C LEU A 293 0.16 20.67 0.98
N PRO A 294 -0.86 19.92 0.52
CA PRO A 294 -2.21 20.47 0.43
C PRO A 294 -2.61 21.08 1.78
N GLU A 295 -3.04 22.35 1.77
CA GLU A 295 -3.48 23.03 3.00
C GLU A 295 -4.61 22.26 3.69
N ASN A 296 -5.40 21.53 2.90
CA ASN A 296 -6.42 20.60 3.37
C ASN A 296 -5.82 19.19 3.59
N PRO A 297 -5.75 18.69 4.85
CA PRO A 297 -5.23 17.35 5.15
C PRO A 297 -5.98 16.22 4.43
N LEU A 298 -7.26 16.41 4.10
CA LEU A 298 -8.05 15.43 3.36
C LEU A 298 -7.54 15.24 1.93
N LEU A 299 -6.78 16.17 1.37
CA LEU A 299 -6.21 16.06 0.04
C LEU A 299 -4.82 15.44 0.03
N ASN A 300 -4.26 15.09 1.20
CA ASN A 300 -2.90 14.56 1.30
C ASN A 300 -2.90 13.03 1.44
N PRO A 301 -2.56 12.26 0.39
CA PRO A 301 -2.46 10.82 0.48
C PRO A 301 -1.22 10.37 1.26
N GLY A 302 -0.25 11.24 1.49
CA GLY A 302 1.04 10.88 2.07
C GLY A 302 1.90 10.02 1.14
N GLY A 303 3.15 9.81 1.55
CA GLY A 303 4.08 9.00 0.77
C GLY A 303 4.25 7.58 1.28
N PHE A 304 5.06 6.83 0.54
CA PHE A 304 5.39 5.44 0.81
C PHE A 304 6.05 5.23 2.19
N GLY A 305 6.25 3.98 2.61
CA GLY A 305 6.96 3.70 3.85
C GLY A 305 6.73 2.29 4.36
N SER A 306 7.66 1.82 5.19
CA SER A 306 7.64 0.47 5.71
C SER A 306 7.98 0.43 7.20
N GLN A 307 7.62 -0.67 7.86
CA GLN A 307 8.12 -0.95 9.22
C GLN A 307 9.47 -1.69 9.19
N HIS A 308 9.95 -2.02 7.99
CA HIS A 308 11.25 -2.58 7.79
C HIS A 308 12.34 -1.52 8.00
N VAL A 309 13.41 -1.90 8.72
CA VAL A 309 14.55 -1.01 8.96
C VAL A 309 15.30 -0.72 7.66
N GLY A 310 15.64 0.55 7.43
CA GLY A 310 16.58 0.98 6.39
C GLY A 310 15.97 1.28 5.03
N GLY A 311 14.65 1.10 4.84
CA GLY A 311 13.99 1.35 3.56
C GLY A 311 12.67 0.60 3.38
N ALA A 312 12.18 0.52 2.14
CA ALA A 312 10.93 -0.12 1.77
C ALA A 312 11.06 -0.93 0.47
N GLN A 313 10.19 -1.93 0.30
CA GLN A 313 10.09 -2.68 -0.94
C GLN A 313 9.19 -1.96 -1.96
N PHE A 314 9.60 -1.99 -3.22
CA PHE A 314 8.88 -1.42 -4.34
C PHE A 314 8.83 -2.40 -5.50
N LEU A 315 7.64 -2.59 -6.05
CA LEU A 315 7.37 -3.28 -7.29
C LEU A 315 7.56 -2.31 -8.46
N MET A 316 8.45 -2.66 -9.36
CA MET A 316 8.61 -2.03 -10.66
C MET A 316 7.55 -2.58 -11.62
N LEU A 317 7.22 -1.84 -12.67
CA LEU A 317 6.20 -2.27 -13.62
C LEU A 317 6.58 -3.54 -14.40
N ASP A 318 7.86 -3.83 -14.56
CA ASP A 318 8.36 -5.08 -15.16
C ASP A 318 8.14 -6.33 -14.27
N GLY A 319 7.53 -6.18 -13.09
CA GLY A 319 7.28 -7.26 -12.13
C GLY A 319 8.44 -7.51 -11.15
N SER A 320 9.58 -6.85 -11.33
CA SER A 320 10.70 -6.96 -10.41
C SER A 320 10.44 -6.19 -9.10
N VAL A 321 10.95 -6.69 -7.98
CA VAL A 321 10.83 -6.03 -6.67
C VAL A 321 12.20 -5.62 -6.15
N ARG A 322 12.33 -4.33 -5.83
CA ARG A 322 13.57 -3.69 -5.37
C ARG A 322 13.38 -3.10 -3.97
N PHE A 323 14.40 -3.28 -3.13
CA PHE A 323 14.45 -2.58 -1.85
C PHE A 323 15.11 -1.22 -2.06
N ILE A 324 14.40 -0.14 -1.75
CA ILE A 324 14.91 1.22 -1.86
C ILE A 324 15.22 1.73 -0.45
N SER A 325 16.45 2.21 -0.28
CA SER A 325 17.00 2.68 1.00
C SER A 325 16.34 3.98 1.46
N GLU A 326 16.23 4.17 2.78
CA GLU A 326 15.85 5.44 3.40
C GLU A 326 16.79 6.61 3.09
N ASN A 327 18.02 6.28 2.70
CA ASN A 327 19.06 7.24 2.33
C ASN A 327 19.12 7.50 0.81
N VAL A 328 18.14 7.04 0.03
CA VAL A 328 18.09 7.32 -1.42
C VAL A 328 18.00 8.84 -1.67
N ASP A 329 18.68 9.32 -2.70
CA ASP A 329 18.50 10.71 -3.14
C ASP A 329 17.04 10.94 -3.54
N ARG A 330 16.46 12.04 -3.04
CA ARG A 330 15.03 12.32 -3.22
C ARG A 330 14.67 12.51 -4.68
N LYS A 331 15.56 13.12 -5.49
CA LYS A 331 15.32 13.30 -6.92
C LYS A 331 15.30 11.94 -7.62
N VAL A 332 16.25 11.06 -7.30
CA VAL A 332 16.25 9.70 -7.85
C VAL A 332 14.95 8.97 -7.50
N PHE A 333 14.49 9.05 -6.25
CA PHE A 333 13.25 8.42 -5.85
C PHE A 333 12.01 9.00 -6.55
N HIS A 334 11.99 10.32 -6.74
CA HIS A 334 10.93 10.99 -7.48
C HIS A 334 10.91 10.56 -8.94
N ASN A 335 12.07 10.48 -9.58
CA ASN A 335 12.16 10.07 -10.97
C ASN A 335 11.72 8.61 -11.17
N LEU A 336 12.01 7.73 -10.20
CA LEU A 336 11.49 6.36 -10.23
C LEU A 336 9.97 6.28 -10.10
N ILE A 337 9.28 7.30 -9.60
CA ILE A 337 7.81 7.32 -9.49
C ILE A 337 7.17 7.98 -10.71
N ASP A 338 7.87 8.92 -11.33
CA ASP A 338 7.42 9.54 -12.57
C ASP A 338 7.40 8.49 -13.70
N ARG A 339 6.40 8.59 -14.59
CA ARG A 339 6.25 7.67 -15.72
C ARG A 339 6.98 8.14 -16.98
N ALA A 340 7.21 9.45 -17.11
CA ALA A 340 7.64 10.06 -18.36
C ALA A 340 8.49 11.34 -18.15
N ASP A 341 9.37 11.35 -17.15
CA ASP A 341 10.21 12.52 -16.90
C ASP A 341 11.43 12.61 -17.83
N GLY A 342 11.77 11.54 -18.54
CA GLY A 342 12.89 11.47 -19.48
C GLY A 342 14.26 11.71 -18.84
N SER A 343 14.32 11.75 -17.50
CA SER A 343 15.47 12.13 -16.70
C SER A 343 16.22 10.92 -16.14
N LEU A 344 15.57 9.76 -16.14
CA LEU A 344 16.23 8.45 -16.02
C LEU A 344 16.85 8.10 -17.37
N GLY A 345 17.97 8.75 -17.68
CA GLY A 345 18.64 8.65 -18.98
C GLY A 345 18.75 7.21 -19.46
N LEU A 346 17.95 6.86 -20.47
CA LEU A 346 18.26 5.76 -21.36
C LEU A 346 19.49 6.19 -22.15
N PRO A 347 20.62 5.47 -22.07
CA PRO A 347 21.71 5.70 -23.00
C PRO A 347 21.28 5.14 -24.36
N TYR A 348 20.72 5.98 -25.22
CA TYR A 348 20.77 5.79 -26.66
C TYR A 348 21.07 7.11 -27.37
#